data_AF-A0A950VMR0-F1
#
_entry.id   AF-A0A950VMR0-F1
#
_cell.length_a   1.000
_cell.length_b   1.000
_cell.length_c   1.000
_cell.angle_alpha   90.00
_cell.angle_beta   90.00
_cell.angle_gamma   90.00
#
_symmetry.space_group_name_H-M   'P 1'
#
loop_
_entity.id
_entity.type
_entity.pdbx_description
1 polymer ?
#
loop_
_entity_poly.entity_id
_entity_poly.type
_entity_poly.pdbx_seq_one_letter_code
_entity_poly.pdbx_strand_id
1 'polypeptide(L)' 'MRAMRYVGERQAAVQQRPDPRPGRGEVLIQMKAAGICGSDLHL' A
#
# COMPACT_ATOMS: atom_id res chain seq x y z
N MET A 1 -8.18 -3.25 6.36
CA MET A 1 -8.11 -2.94 4.91
C MET A 1 -7.38 -4.00 4.08
N ARG A 2 -7.73 -4.11 2.80
CA ARG A 2 -6.93 -4.82 1.79
C ARG A 2 -5.77 -3.92 1.34
N ALA A 3 -4.56 -4.47 1.25
CA ALA A 3 -3.37 -3.77 0.80
C ALA A 3 -2.61 -4.62 -0.23
N MET A 4 -2.18 -4.02 -1.34
CA MET A 4 -1.26 -4.64 -2.27
C MET A 4 0.17 -4.45 -1.76
N ARG A 5 0.98 -5.51 -1.75
CA ARG A 5 2.37 -5.47 -1.31
C ARG A 5 3.26 -6.25 -2.26
N TYR A 6 4.43 -5.70 -2.58
CA TYR A 6 5.49 -6.45 -3.25
C TYR A 6 6.07 -7.50 -2.31
N VAL A 7 6.17 -8.73 -2.81
CA VAL A 7 6.67 -9.88 -2.05
C VAL A 7 8.02 -10.38 -2.60
N GLY A 8 8.70 -9.57 -3.42
CA GLY A 8 9.95 -9.92 -4.11
C GLY A 8 9.71 -10.58 -5.46
N GLU A 9 10.78 -10.88 -6.20
CA GLU A 9 10.73 -11.64 -7.47
C GLU A 9 9.70 -11.10 -8.49
N ARG A 10 9.51 -9.78 -8.53
CA ARG A 10 8.50 -9.11 -9.37
C ARG A 10 7.06 -9.59 -9.14
N GLN A 11 6.77 -10.04 -7.92
CA GLN A 11 5.45 -10.49 -7.50
C GLN A 11 4.81 -9.49 -6.53
N ALA A 12 3.49 -9.36 -6.64
CA ALA A 12 2.67 -8.60 -5.70
C ALA A 12 1.51 -9.46 -5.20
N ALA A 13 1.15 -9.27 -3.94
CA ALA A 13 0.05 -9.97 -3.29
C ALA A 13 -0.89 -8.98 -2.58
N VAL A 14 -2.19 -9.26 -2.62
CA VAL A 14 -3.16 -8.56 -1.80
C VAL A 14 -3.25 -9.25 -0.44
N GLN A 15 -3.06 -8.48 0.63
CA GLN A 15 -3.06 -8.97 2.01
C GLN A 15 -4.06 -8.16 2.85
N GLN A 16 -4.62 -8.81 3.87
CA GLN A 16 -5.38 -8.10 4.89
C GLN A 16 -4.43 -7.46 5.90
N ARG A 17 -4.68 -6.20 6.22
CA ARG A 17 -3.92 -5.40 7.18
C ARG A 17 -4.88 -4.61 8.06
N PRO A 18 -4.51 -4.28 9.30
CA PRO A 18 -5.30 -3.34 10.11
C PRO A 18 -5.35 -1.98 9.42
N ASP A 19 -6.43 -1.23 9.65
CA ASP A 19 -6.51 0.14 9.18
C ASP A 19 -5.50 0.99 9.98
N PRO A 20 -4.71 1.86 9.30
CA PRO A 20 -3.72 2.68 9.98
C PRO A 20 -4.40 3.73 10.85
N ARG A 21 -3.76 4.07 11.97
CA ARG A 21 -4.23 5.12 12.87
C ARG A 21 -3.43 6.39 12.61
N PRO A 22 -4.05 7.50 12.19
CA PRO A 22 -3.33 8.75 11.93
C PRO A 22 -2.77 9.33 13.24
N GLY A 23 -1.56 9.90 13.15
CA GLY A 23 -0.95 10.69 14.20
C GLY A 23 -1.48 12.13 14.27
N ARG A 24 -0.84 12.96 15.10
CA ARG A 24 -1.22 14.37 15.25
C ARG A 24 -0.96 15.13 13.95
N GLY A 25 -2.02 15.65 13.34
CA GLY A 25 -1.95 16.43 12.09
C GLY A 25 -2.05 15.59 10.82
N GLU A 26 -2.25 14.27 10.93
CA GLU A 26 -2.45 13.37 9.80
C GLU A 26 -3.95 13.08 9.60
N VAL A 27 -4.29 12.64 8.39
CA VAL A 27 -5.65 12.19 8.06
C VAL A 27 -5.61 10.83 7.37
N LEU A 28 -6.63 10.01 7.62
CA LEU A 28 -6.82 8.74 6.93
C LEU A 28 -7.67 8.96 5.68
N ILE A 29 -7.17 8.53 4.51
CA ILE A 29 -7.89 8.66 3.23
C ILE A 29 -8.22 7.27 2.67
N GLN A 30 -9.45 7.11 2.20
CA GLN A 30 -9.85 5.95 1.42
C GLN A 30 -9.43 6.13 -0.05
N MET A 31 -8.48 5.31 -0.51
CA MET A 31 -8.02 5.33 -1.90
C MET A 31 -9.08 4.82 -2.87
N LYS A 32 -9.33 5.59 -3.94
CA LYS A 32 -10.19 5.19 -5.07
C LYS A 32 -9.42 4.43 -6.16
N ALA A 33 -8.19 4.85 -6.42
CA ALA A 33 -7.29 4.25 -7.41
C ALA A 33 -5.84 4.52 -7.00
N ALA A 34 -4.93 3.65 -7.44
CA ALA A 34 -3.48 3.80 -7.32
C ALA A 34 -2.80 3.21 -8.56
N GLY A 35 -1.64 3.74 -8.92
CA GLY A 35 -0.80 3.22 -10.00
C GLY A 35 0.49 2.62 -9.46
N ILE A 36 1.14 1.80 -10.28
CA ILE A 36 2.49 1.28 -10.01
C ILE A 36 3.48 2.11 -10.80
N CYS A 37 4.47 2.68 -10.12
CA CYS A 37 5.61 3.34 -10.74
C CYS A 37 6.78 2.35 -10.86
N GLY A 38 7.65 2.53 -11.87
CA GLY A 38 8.85 1.71 -12.01
C GLY A 38 9.75 1.73 -10.77
N SER A 39 9.78 2.86 -10.04
CA SER A 39 10.52 3.00 -8.77
C SER A 39 10.03 2.06 -7.67
N ASP A 40 8.77 1.62 -7.71
CA ASP A 40 8.22 0.71 -6.70
C ASP A 40 8.82 -0.70 -6.77
N LEU A 41 9.43 -1.05 -7.92
CA LEU A 41 10.05 -2.35 -8.17
C LEU A 41 11.52 -2.40 -7.73
N HIS A 42 12.09 -1.27 -7.35
CA HIS A 42 13.45 -1.20 -6.83
C HIS A 42 13.37 -1.54 -5.33
N LEU A 43 13.70 -2.78 -4.98
CA LEU A 43 13.79 -3.28 -3.59
C LEU A 43 15.23 -3.17 -3.07
#